data_AF-A0A0W1DQJ9-F1
#
_entry.id   AF-A0A0W1DQJ9-F1
#
_cell.length_a   1.000
_cell.length_b   1.000
_cell.length_c   1.000
_cell.angle_alpha   90.00
_cell.angle_beta   90.00
_cell.angle_gamma   90.00
#
_symmetry.space_group_name_H-M   'P 1'
#
loop_
_entity.id
_entity.type
_entity.pdbx_description
1 polymer ?
#
loop_
_entity_poly.entity_id
_entity_poly.type
_entity_poly.pdbx_seq_one_letter_code
_entity_poly.pdbx_strand_id
1 'polypeptide(L)'
;MLRPLLAATVLCLAAPAAAETLPISGSDPAAANVNDLLRLAVDRFEGEDGGAIAQKLEDALGKTQFGGYSYFRIVAPESGVPVDGLLTGTTRASVDEAPVTEKRKKCTEYDPADKKKCVKEVETDIRCRRRTISVATTARLVAIGDGSIRYTRPLNARDQQTYCPDRAASRAVDDYIEGVQDDQVQAIRRDLAPTPYNIAVRVDENRKGLSKAASDSFKEAIRLTKTDPAAACSTWAALTQAAEPTAALAFNLGLCAEMNRDFDAATDWYEQAQRLGSKNRDIGEGLTRVASHRRALGDWAARKRLMGVK
;
A
#
# COMPACT_ATOMS: atom_id res chain seq x y z
N MET A 1 23.50 -51.05 -35.56
CA MET A 1 23.63 -49.61 -35.27
C MET A 1 22.22 -49.05 -35.08
N LEU A 2 21.72 -49.00 -33.85
CA LEU A 2 20.38 -48.52 -33.51
C LEU A 2 20.48 -47.06 -33.04
N ARG A 3 19.79 -46.14 -33.73
CA ARG A 3 19.64 -44.73 -33.32
C ARG A 3 18.33 -44.59 -32.51
N PRO A 4 18.33 -44.00 -31.31
CA PRO A 4 17.09 -43.69 -30.62
C PRO A 4 16.53 -42.34 -31.09
N LEU A 5 15.22 -42.31 -31.35
CA LEU A 5 14.43 -41.10 -31.54
C LEU A 5 14.19 -40.41 -30.19
N LEU A 6 14.55 -39.13 -30.10
CA LEU A 6 14.14 -38.23 -29.02
C LEU A 6 12.77 -37.64 -29.35
N ALA A 7 11.74 -38.04 -28.59
CA ALA A 7 10.43 -37.40 -28.62
C ALA A 7 10.43 -36.23 -27.62
N ALA A 8 10.34 -35.00 -28.13
CA ALA A 8 10.21 -33.79 -27.31
C ALA A 8 8.73 -33.60 -26.93
N THR A 9 8.40 -33.81 -25.65
CA THR A 9 7.09 -33.51 -25.08
C THR A 9 7.02 -32.02 -24.76
N VAL A 10 6.25 -31.26 -25.54
CA VAL A 10 5.99 -29.84 -25.26
C VAL A 10 4.94 -29.76 -24.14
N LEU A 11 5.38 -29.40 -22.93
CA LEU A 11 4.49 -28.98 -21.85
C LEU A 11 3.95 -27.58 -22.18
N CYS A 12 2.68 -27.47 -22.59
CA CYS A 12 1.97 -26.20 -22.60
C CYS A 12 1.72 -25.76 -21.14
N LEU A 13 2.58 -24.89 -20.62
CA LEU A 13 2.31 -24.13 -19.41
C LEU A 13 1.13 -23.20 -19.68
N ALA A 14 -0.04 -23.50 -19.11
CA ALA A 14 -1.16 -22.57 -19.08
C ALA A 14 -0.76 -21.37 -18.22
N ALA A 15 -0.39 -20.26 -18.87
CA ALA A 15 -0.23 -19.00 -18.17
C ALA A 15 -1.57 -18.63 -17.52
N PRO A 16 -1.59 -18.22 -16.24
CA PRO A 16 -2.82 -17.76 -15.61
C PRO A 16 -3.40 -16.63 -16.45
N ALA A 17 -4.69 -16.71 -16.77
CA ALA A 17 -5.39 -15.68 -17.51
C ALA A 17 -5.34 -14.37 -16.70
N ALA A 18 -4.37 -13.52 -17.01
CA ALA A 18 -4.30 -12.18 -16.48
C ALA A 18 -5.56 -11.45 -16.94
N ALA A 19 -6.35 -11.02 -15.96
CA ALA A 19 -7.46 -10.12 -16.17
C ALA A 19 -6.99 -8.86 -16.90
N GLU A 20 -7.84 -8.32 -17.75
CA GLU A 20 -7.54 -7.10 -18.49
C GLU A 20 -7.71 -5.89 -17.56
N THR A 21 -6.74 -4.96 -17.58
CA THR A 21 -6.66 -3.87 -16.60
C THR A 21 -6.34 -2.54 -17.26
N LEU A 22 -6.78 -1.44 -16.65
CA LEU A 22 -6.32 -0.10 -16.99
C LEU A 22 -5.37 0.43 -15.89
N PRO A 23 -4.24 1.05 -16.27
CA PRO A 23 -3.37 1.69 -15.31
C PRO A 23 -4.00 3.00 -14.82
N ILE A 24 -4.25 3.09 -13.52
CA ILE A 24 -4.75 4.29 -12.87
C ILE A 24 -3.66 4.85 -11.97
N SER A 25 -3.26 6.09 -12.27
CA SER A 25 -2.26 6.82 -11.49
C SER A 25 -2.90 8.04 -10.83
N GLY A 26 -2.51 8.30 -9.60
CA GLY A 26 -2.99 9.45 -8.85
C GLY A 26 -2.26 9.63 -7.55
N SER A 27 -2.91 10.27 -6.59
CA SER A 27 -2.34 10.49 -5.27
C SER A 27 -3.42 10.66 -4.23
N ASP A 28 -3.23 10.05 -3.08
CA ASP A 28 -4.03 10.32 -1.90
C ASP A 28 -3.54 11.60 -1.22
N PRO A 29 -4.44 12.42 -0.65
CA PRO A 29 -4.06 13.64 0.07
C PRO A 29 -3.35 13.28 1.38
N ALA A 30 -2.71 14.28 1.99
CA ALA A 30 -2.34 14.17 3.39
C ALA A 30 -3.61 13.97 4.24
N ALA A 31 -3.56 13.08 5.23
CA ALA A 31 -4.69 12.88 6.15
C ALA A 31 -4.82 14.03 7.16
N ALA A 32 -3.69 14.64 7.55
CA ALA A 32 -3.64 15.76 8.47
C ALA A 32 -3.78 17.11 7.76
N ASN A 33 -4.37 18.10 8.43
CA ASN A 33 -4.48 19.45 7.91
C ASN A 33 -3.17 20.23 8.09
N VAL A 34 -2.28 20.11 7.10
CA VAL A 34 -0.90 20.67 7.12
C VAL A 34 -0.56 21.47 5.86
N ASN A 35 -1.56 21.82 5.06
CA ASN A 35 -1.38 22.50 3.77
C ASN A 35 -0.67 23.85 3.89
N ASP A 36 -0.84 24.53 5.03
CA ASP A 36 -0.23 25.82 5.38
C ASP A 36 1.21 25.70 5.92
N LEU A 37 1.65 24.51 6.29
CA LEU A 37 2.98 24.29 6.88
C LEU A 37 4.00 23.98 5.78
N LEU A 38 4.73 24.98 5.31
CA LEU A 38 5.70 24.83 4.22
C LEU A 38 7.08 24.35 4.71
N ARG A 39 7.49 24.84 5.88
CA ARG A 39 8.77 24.58 6.52
C ARG A 39 8.54 23.79 7.79
N LEU A 40 9.11 22.60 7.87
CA LEU A 40 9.01 21.75 9.04
C LEU A 40 10.38 21.57 9.69
N ALA A 41 10.41 21.62 11.00
CA ALA A 41 11.48 21.03 11.80
C ALA A 41 11.00 19.70 12.35
N VAL A 42 11.87 18.70 12.33
CA VAL A 42 11.71 17.50 13.16
C VAL A 42 12.68 17.66 14.31
N ASP A 43 12.16 17.65 15.53
CA ASP A 43 12.97 17.73 16.73
C ASP A 43 13.16 16.33 17.33
N ARG A 44 13.87 16.28 18.45
CA ARG A 44 14.15 15.05 19.18
C ARG A 44 12.86 14.35 19.59
N PHE A 45 12.77 13.09 19.22
CA PHE A 45 11.85 12.17 19.86
C PHE A 45 12.50 11.68 21.16
N GLU A 46 11.74 11.64 22.25
CA GLU A 46 12.24 11.13 23.53
C GLU A 46 12.34 9.60 23.52
N GLY A 47 13.34 9.05 24.20
CA GLY A 47 13.58 7.61 24.31
C GLY A 47 14.84 7.16 23.55
N GLU A 48 15.28 5.93 23.83
CA GLU A 48 16.53 5.36 23.30
C GLU A 48 16.59 5.38 21.77
N ASP A 49 15.47 5.03 21.14
CA ASP A 49 15.29 4.98 19.68
C ASP A 49 14.87 6.31 19.04
N GLY A 50 14.69 7.37 19.85
CA GLY A 50 14.08 8.62 19.39
C GLY A 50 14.90 9.33 18.32
N GLY A 51 16.23 9.34 18.45
CA GLY A 51 17.12 9.94 17.45
C GLY A 51 17.02 9.29 16.07
N ALA A 52 16.94 7.95 16.02
CA ALA A 52 16.81 7.22 14.77
C ALA A 52 15.48 7.51 14.05
N ILE A 53 14.37 7.52 14.80
CA ILE A 53 13.05 7.90 14.25
C ILE A 53 13.04 9.33 13.71
N ALA A 54 13.62 10.28 14.47
CA ALA A 54 13.65 11.69 14.05
C ALA A 54 14.40 11.85 12.71
N GLN A 55 15.58 11.26 12.59
CA GLN A 55 16.36 11.29 11.36
C GLN A 55 15.63 10.62 10.18
N LYS A 56 15.01 9.45 10.40
CA LYS A 56 14.22 8.76 9.36
C LYS A 56 13.02 9.60 8.91
N LEU A 57 12.38 10.34 9.82
CA LEU A 57 11.28 11.27 9.50
C LEU A 57 11.76 12.48 8.70
N GLU A 58 12.88 13.10 9.07
CA GLU A 58 13.48 14.19 8.29
C GLU A 58 13.74 13.76 6.85
N ASP A 59 14.35 12.60 6.69
CA ASP A 59 14.64 11.99 5.40
C ASP A 59 13.37 11.72 4.58
N ALA A 60 12.37 11.07 5.18
CA ALA A 60 11.13 10.71 4.51
C ALA A 60 10.30 11.93 4.09
N LEU A 61 10.19 12.93 4.97
CA LEU A 61 9.46 14.16 4.70
C LEU A 61 10.23 15.06 3.70
N GLY A 62 11.55 15.14 3.81
CA GLY A 62 12.39 15.95 2.92
C GLY A 62 12.50 15.43 1.50
N LYS A 63 12.41 14.11 1.31
CA LYS A 63 12.34 13.46 -0.02
C LYS A 63 10.94 13.53 -0.65
N THR A 64 9.93 13.97 0.10
CA THR A 64 8.57 13.99 -0.43
C THR A 64 8.37 15.10 -1.45
N GLN A 65 7.88 14.71 -2.63
CA GLN A 65 7.60 15.62 -3.73
C GLN A 65 6.14 15.49 -4.19
N PHE A 66 5.60 16.59 -4.70
CA PHE A 66 4.30 16.59 -5.37
C PHE A 66 4.34 17.57 -6.54
N GLY A 67 3.87 17.14 -7.71
CA GLY A 67 3.90 17.97 -8.93
C GLY A 67 5.30 18.41 -9.36
N GLY A 68 6.35 17.65 -9.02
CA GLY A 68 7.75 17.97 -9.33
C GLY A 68 8.46 18.91 -8.36
N TYR A 69 7.78 19.33 -7.28
CA TYR A 69 8.34 20.21 -6.26
C TYR A 69 8.43 19.49 -4.92
N SER A 70 9.41 19.85 -4.08
CA SER A 70 9.45 19.40 -2.69
C SER A 70 8.18 19.82 -1.96
N TYR A 71 7.53 18.86 -1.30
CA TYR A 71 6.29 19.15 -0.58
C TYR A 71 6.60 19.94 0.68
N PHE A 72 7.59 19.54 1.47
CA PHE A 72 8.11 20.29 2.62
C PHE A 72 9.53 20.78 2.39
N ARG A 73 9.88 21.90 3.01
CA ARG A 73 11.28 22.25 3.28
C ARG A 73 11.61 21.82 4.70
N ILE A 74 12.50 20.84 4.84
CA ILE A 74 13.00 20.42 6.16
C ILE A 74 14.07 21.40 6.62
N VAL A 75 13.96 21.82 7.86
CA VAL A 75 14.82 22.82 8.50
C VAL A 75 15.35 22.23 9.80
N ALA A 76 16.67 22.23 9.95
CA ALA A 76 17.31 21.84 11.21
C ALA A 76 16.90 22.83 12.32
N PRO A 77 16.36 22.37 13.46
CA PRO A 77 15.90 23.24 14.55
C PRO A 77 16.96 24.26 15.02
N GLU A 78 18.22 23.86 15.06
CA GLU A 78 19.36 24.65 15.52
C GLU A 78 19.82 25.73 14.54
N SER A 79 19.32 25.71 13.30
CA SER A 79 19.75 26.65 12.25
C SER A 79 19.27 28.09 12.45
N GLY A 80 18.29 28.31 13.33
CA GLY A 80 17.64 29.62 13.54
C GLY A 80 16.77 30.07 12.36
N VAL A 81 16.62 29.25 11.31
CA VAL A 81 15.71 29.52 10.20
C VAL A 81 14.27 29.33 10.69
N PRO A 82 13.34 30.28 10.46
CA PRO A 82 11.97 30.14 10.91
C PRO A 82 11.27 28.94 10.28
N VAL A 83 10.52 28.20 11.11
CA VAL A 83 9.73 27.03 10.72
C VAL A 83 8.24 27.30 10.94
N ASP A 84 7.40 26.67 10.12
CA ASP A 84 5.94 26.78 10.22
C ASP A 84 5.37 25.73 11.17
N GLY A 85 6.01 24.55 11.23
CA GLY A 85 5.62 23.47 12.13
C GLY A 85 6.80 22.72 12.76
N LEU A 86 6.56 22.18 13.95
CA LEU A 86 7.51 21.40 14.74
C LEU A 86 6.95 20.00 15.01
N LEU A 87 7.62 18.97 14.50
CA LEU A 87 7.30 17.57 14.73
C LEU A 87 8.15 17.03 15.89
N THR A 88 7.49 16.56 16.94
CA THR A 88 8.10 16.00 18.15
C THR A 88 7.44 14.67 18.48
N GLY A 89 8.02 13.92 19.42
CA GLY A 89 7.40 12.67 19.84
C GLY A 89 8.16 11.90 20.91
N THR A 90 7.76 10.65 21.07
CA THR A 90 8.44 9.68 21.93
C THR A 90 8.50 8.34 21.20
N THR A 91 9.57 7.58 21.40
CA THR A 91 9.75 6.23 20.85
C THR A 91 10.35 5.34 21.93
N ARG A 92 9.72 4.19 22.18
CA ARG A 92 10.22 3.21 23.15
C ARG A 92 10.10 1.81 22.56
N ALA A 93 11.21 1.10 22.51
CA ALA A 93 11.21 -0.35 22.35
C ALA A 93 11.31 -1.04 23.72
N SER A 94 10.63 -2.18 23.86
CA SER A 94 10.79 -3.08 25.01
C SER A 94 10.91 -4.51 24.54
N VAL A 95 11.72 -5.28 25.25
CA VAL A 95 11.91 -6.72 25.02
C VAL A 95 11.64 -7.43 26.34
N ASP A 96 10.57 -8.22 26.36
CA ASP A 96 10.16 -9.01 27.50
C ASP A 96 10.38 -10.49 27.20
N GLU A 97 11.14 -11.20 28.04
CA GLU A 97 11.31 -12.64 27.94
C GLU A 97 10.66 -13.36 29.11
N ALA A 98 9.85 -14.37 28.80
CA ALA A 98 9.20 -15.23 29.79
C ALA A 98 9.53 -16.71 29.53
N PRO A 99 9.83 -17.52 30.56
CA PRO A 99 9.98 -18.96 30.41
C PRO A 99 8.63 -19.58 30.00
N VAL A 100 8.67 -20.50 29.04
CA VAL A 100 7.50 -21.30 28.62
C VAL A 100 7.93 -22.75 28.39
N THR A 101 7.03 -23.69 28.62
CA THR A 101 7.29 -25.12 28.40
C THR A 101 6.52 -25.60 27.19
N GLU A 102 7.19 -26.31 26.28
CA GLU A 102 6.54 -26.98 25.17
C GLU A 102 6.78 -28.50 25.24
N LYS A 103 5.79 -29.28 24.82
CA LYS A 103 5.93 -30.73 24.72
C LYS A 103 6.63 -31.12 23.41
N ARG A 104 7.50 -32.12 23.47
CA ARG A 104 8.15 -32.73 22.32
C ARG A 104 8.05 -34.24 22.38
N LYS A 105 7.84 -34.86 21.22
CA LYS A 105 7.95 -36.31 21.08
C LYS A 105 9.39 -36.68 20.86
N LYS A 106 9.95 -37.49 21.74
CA LYS A 106 11.27 -38.08 21.60
C LYS A 106 11.11 -39.58 21.41
N CYS A 107 11.72 -40.12 20.35
CA CYS A 107 11.80 -41.56 20.19
C CYS A 107 12.72 -42.15 21.27
N THR A 108 12.22 -43.13 22.01
CA THR A 108 12.98 -43.84 23.05
C THR A 108 13.37 -45.26 22.63
N GLU A 109 12.70 -45.83 21.63
CA GLU A 109 12.93 -47.20 21.17
C GLU A 109 12.75 -47.27 19.64
N TYR A 110 13.72 -47.89 18.96
CA TYR A 110 13.73 -48.07 17.50
C TYR A 110 13.59 -49.55 17.14
N ASP A 111 13.02 -49.84 15.97
CA ASP A 111 12.84 -51.21 15.46
C ASP A 111 14.21 -51.89 15.26
N PRO A 112 14.44 -53.10 15.82
CA PRO A 112 15.71 -53.82 15.65
C PRO A 112 16.06 -54.13 14.20
N ALA A 113 15.05 -54.28 13.32
CA ALA A 113 15.24 -54.57 11.90
C ALA A 113 15.41 -53.29 11.04
N ASP A 114 14.89 -52.15 11.50
CA ASP A 114 15.04 -50.86 10.83
C ASP A 114 15.24 -49.71 11.84
N LYS A 115 16.50 -49.28 11.99
CA LYS A 115 16.90 -48.21 12.93
C LYS A 115 16.31 -46.84 12.62
N LYS A 116 15.62 -46.65 11.49
CA LYS A 116 14.91 -45.40 11.17
C LYS A 116 13.45 -45.42 11.63
N LYS A 117 12.92 -46.58 12.01
CA LYS A 117 11.53 -46.74 12.45
C LYS A 117 11.47 -46.64 13.98
N CYS A 118 10.88 -45.55 14.47
CA CYS A 118 10.58 -45.42 15.89
C CYS A 118 9.41 -46.34 16.28
N VAL A 119 9.57 -47.15 17.32
CA VAL A 119 8.51 -48.04 17.84
C VAL A 119 7.92 -47.53 19.16
N LYS A 120 8.61 -46.64 19.87
CA LYS A 120 8.11 -46.00 21.09
C LYS A 120 8.51 -44.54 21.18
N GLU A 121 7.51 -43.67 21.29
CA GLU A 121 7.67 -42.23 21.53
C GLU A 121 7.28 -41.89 22.97
N VAL A 122 8.01 -40.96 23.59
CA VAL A 122 7.68 -40.37 24.89
C VAL A 122 7.55 -38.86 24.73
N GLU A 123 6.56 -38.27 25.42
CA GLU A 123 6.47 -36.81 25.55
C GLU A 123 7.47 -36.32 26.58
N THR A 124 8.35 -35.41 26.16
CA THR A 124 9.30 -34.72 27.02
C THR A 124 9.00 -33.23 26.97
N ASP A 125 8.99 -32.60 28.14
CA ASP A 125 8.91 -31.15 28.27
C ASP A 125 10.27 -30.51 27.94
N ILE A 126 10.25 -29.58 26.98
CA ILE A 126 11.40 -28.73 26.70
C ILE A 126 11.15 -27.34 27.25
N ARG A 127 12.19 -26.75 27.85
CA ARG A 127 12.16 -25.36 28.32
C ARG A 127 12.48 -24.44 27.16
N CYS A 128 11.52 -23.60 26.83
CA CYS A 128 11.63 -22.58 25.81
C CYS A 128 11.55 -21.19 26.44
N ARG A 129 11.84 -20.17 25.64
CA ARG A 129 11.66 -18.77 26.01
C ARG A 129 10.70 -18.12 25.02
N ARG A 130 9.72 -17.41 25.55
CA ARG A 130 8.82 -16.56 24.79
C ARG A 130 9.32 -15.14 24.91
N ARG A 131 9.72 -14.57 23.78
CA ARG A 131 10.14 -13.17 23.66
C ARG A 131 9.02 -12.36 23.06
N THR A 132 8.64 -11.28 23.73
CA THR A 132 7.76 -10.25 23.20
C THR A 132 8.59 -9.01 22.94
N ILE A 133 8.55 -8.50 21.72
CA ILE A 133 9.14 -7.21 21.37
C ILE A 133 7.98 -6.26 21.13
N SER A 134 7.99 -5.09 21.79
CA SER A 134 7.00 -4.05 21.58
C SER A 134 7.69 -2.75 21.22
N VAL A 135 7.18 -2.05 20.22
CA VAL A 135 7.68 -0.72 19.82
C VAL A 135 6.50 0.24 19.81
N ALA A 136 6.58 1.28 20.63
CA ALA A 136 5.56 2.31 20.77
C ALA A 136 6.15 3.67 20.40
N THR A 137 5.49 4.35 19.46
CA THR A 137 5.87 5.69 18.99
C THR A 137 4.68 6.61 19.07
N THR A 138 4.86 7.82 19.61
CA THR A 138 3.88 8.90 19.53
C THR A 138 4.47 10.05 18.77
N ALA A 139 3.81 10.51 17.71
CA ALA A 139 4.22 11.69 16.95
C ALA A 139 3.21 12.83 17.15
N ARG A 140 3.70 14.07 17.22
CA ARG A 140 2.89 15.29 17.36
C ARG A 140 3.46 16.43 16.53
N LEU A 141 2.64 17.00 15.63
CA LEU A 141 2.98 18.20 14.86
C LEU A 141 2.23 19.40 15.42
N VAL A 142 2.97 20.45 15.74
CA VAL A 142 2.42 21.73 16.21
C VAL A 142 2.72 22.81 15.18
N ALA A 143 1.72 23.60 14.83
CA ALA A 143 1.91 24.82 14.04
C ALA A 143 2.48 25.93 14.94
N ILE A 144 3.61 26.53 14.56
CA ILE A 144 4.29 27.53 15.40
C ILE A 144 3.53 28.85 15.41
N GLY A 145 2.85 29.20 14.33
CA GLY A 145 2.15 30.50 14.20
C GLY A 145 1.00 30.69 15.20
N ASP A 146 0.29 29.62 15.55
CA ASP A 146 -0.90 29.67 16.42
C ASP A 146 -0.85 28.68 17.61
N GLY A 147 0.19 27.84 17.69
CA GLY A 147 0.34 26.81 18.72
C GLY A 147 -0.60 25.61 18.58
N SER A 148 -1.40 25.54 17.51
CA SER A 148 -2.39 24.48 17.32
C SER A 148 -1.73 23.13 16.98
N ILE A 149 -2.34 22.05 17.48
CA ILE A 149 -1.91 20.68 17.16
C ILE A 149 -2.54 20.30 15.82
N ARG A 150 -1.69 20.09 14.80
CA ARG A 150 -2.14 19.70 13.46
C ARG A 150 -2.15 18.19 13.23
N TYR A 151 -1.37 17.47 14.02
CA TYR A 151 -1.30 16.02 13.94
C TYR A 151 -0.93 15.43 15.29
N THR A 152 -1.57 14.33 15.66
CA THR A 152 -1.12 13.45 16.74
C THR A 152 -1.46 12.01 16.37
N ARG A 153 -0.50 11.09 16.54
CA ARG A 153 -0.73 9.68 16.26
C ARG A 153 0.06 8.79 17.22
N PRO A 154 -0.62 7.95 18.02
CA PRO A 154 0.00 6.81 18.66
C PRO A 154 0.15 5.67 17.64
N LEU A 155 1.32 5.04 17.62
CA LEU A 155 1.67 3.89 16.81
C LEU A 155 2.24 2.81 17.72
N ASN A 156 1.78 1.58 17.54
CA ASN A 156 2.25 0.45 18.32
C ASN A 156 2.39 -0.77 17.42
N ALA A 157 3.48 -1.50 17.59
CA ALA A 157 3.65 -2.83 17.02
C ALA A 157 4.16 -3.80 18.08
N ARG A 158 3.79 -5.06 17.94
CA ARG A 158 4.19 -6.13 18.83
C ARG A 158 4.49 -7.38 18.03
N ASP A 159 5.60 -8.03 18.35
CA ASP A 159 5.94 -9.36 17.87
C ASP A 159 6.18 -10.29 19.05
N GLN A 160 5.73 -11.54 18.89
CA GLN A 160 5.85 -12.55 19.93
C GLN A 160 6.35 -13.84 19.31
N GLN A 161 7.53 -14.27 19.75
CA GLN A 161 8.17 -15.49 19.26
C GLN A 161 8.51 -16.41 20.41
N THR A 162 8.31 -17.71 20.21
CA THR A 162 8.82 -18.74 21.11
C THR A 162 9.99 -19.44 20.47
N TYR A 163 11.16 -19.27 21.07
CA TYR A 163 12.39 -19.96 20.66
C TYR A 163 12.78 -20.98 21.72
N CYS A 164 13.28 -22.11 21.25
CA CYS A 164 13.56 -23.29 22.05
C CYS A 164 15.00 -23.76 21.76
N PRO A 165 15.61 -24.61 22.59
CA PRO A 165 16.96 -25.12 22.31
C PRO A 165 17.09 -25.82 20.94
N ASP A 166 15.99 -26.39 20.43
CA ASP A 166 15.88 -27.07 19.13
C ASP A 166 15.41 -26.15 17.99
N ARG A 167 15.03 -24.90 18.28
CA ARG A 167 14.46 -23.96 17.30
C ARG A 167 14.90 -22.53 17.58
N ALA A 168 15.74 -21.99 16.70
CA ALA A 168 16.15 -20.59 16.74
C ALA A 168 14.95 -19.63 16.60
N ALA A 169 15.10 -18.41 17.09
CA ALA A 169 14.14 -17.34 16.82
C ALA A 169 14.08 -17.06 15.31
N SER A 170 12.89 -16.77 14.79
CA SER A 170 12.68 -16.53 13.35
C SER A 170 13.14 -15.14 12.90
N ARG A 171 13.34 -14.20 13.83
CA ARG A 171 13.84 -12.85 13.55
C ARG A 171 14.72 -12.33 14.69
N ALA A 172 15.72 -11.52 14.36
CA ALA A 172 16.46 -10.76 15.36
C ALA A 172 15.59 -9.65 15.97
N VAL A 173 15.97 -9.17 17.16
CA VAL A 173 15.27 -8.07 17.84
C VAL A 173 15.44 -6.78 17.04
N ASP A 174 16.68 -6.45 16.69
CA ASP A 174 17.03 -5.20 16.02
C ASP A 174 16.36 -5.11 14.64
N ASP A 175 16.38 -6.18 13.84
CA ASP A 175 15.67 -6.26 12.56
C ASP A 175 14.17 -5.99 12.70
N TYR A 176 13.56 -6.46 13.79
CA TYR A 176 12.14 -6.21 14.06
C TYR A 176 11.90 -4.73 14.41
N ILE A 177 12.71 -4.19 15.33
CA ILE A 177 12.60 -2.79 15.76
C ILE A 177 12.80 -1.86 14.57
N GLU A 178 13.85 -2.07 13.78
CA GLU A 178 14.16 -1.25 12.60
C GLU A 178 13.02 -1.29 11.57
N GLY A 179 12.51 -2.49 11.25
CA GLY A 179 11.39 -2.63 10.32
C GLY A 179 10.12 -1.95 10.82
N VAL A 180 9.81 -2.05 12.11
CA VAL A 180 8.68 -1.33 12.70
C VAL A 180 8.88 0.18 12.66
N GLN A 181 10.09 0.68 12.94
CA GLN A 181 10.38 2.11 12.86
C GLN A 181 10.18 2.63 11.43
N ASP A 182 10.60 1.88 10.41
CA ASP A 182 10.37 2.22 9.00
C ASP A 182 8.87 2.27 8.68
N ASP A 183 8.10 1.26 9.10
CA ASP A 183 6.65 1.22 8.90
C ASP A 183 5.96 2.43 9.56
N GLN A 184 6.39 2.79 10.77
CA GLN A 184 5.86 3.92 11.53
C GLN A 184 6.22 5.27 10.90
N VAL A 185 7.46 5.44 10.44
CA VAL A 185 7.91 6.63 9.68
C VAL A 185 7.06 6.80 8.43
N GLN A 186 6.84 5.72 7.67
CA GLN A 186 6.01 5.78 6.48
C GLN A 186 4.54 6.07 6.81
N ALA A 187 4.01 5.55 7.92
CA ALA A 187 2.66 5.88 8.37
C ALA A 187 2.52 7.38 8.66
N ILE A 188 3.47 7.96 9.40
CA ILE A 188 3.48 9.41 9.69
C ILE A 188 3.63 10.22 8.39
N ARG A 189 4.54 9.84 7.50
CA ARG A 189 4.74 10.51 6.21
C ARG A 189 3.49 10.49 5.33
N ARG A 190 2.72 9.40 5.33
CA ARG A 190 1.44 9.31 4.59
C ARG A 190 0.36 10.20 5.20
N ASP A 191 0.37 10.39 6.51
CA ASP A 191 -0.58 11.30 7.16
C ASP A 191 -0.24 12.77 6.89
N LEU A 192 1.04 13.10 6.81
CA LEU A 192 1.51 14.48 6.66
C LEU A 192 1.68 14.92 5.22
N ALA A 193 1.78 14.01 4.25
CA ALA A 193 2.02 14.38 2.86
C ALA A 193 1.29 13.49 1.85
N PRO A 194 0.99 14.01 0.65
CA PRO A 194 0.32 13.23 -0.39
C PRO A 194 1.08 11.97 -0.78
N THR A 195 0.37 10.89 -1.04
CA THR A 195 0.96 9.58 -1.37
C THR A 195 0.63 9.22 -2.82
N PRO A 196 1.62 9.17 -3.73
CA PRO A 196 1.34 8.75 -5.09
C PRO A 196 1.00 7.26 -5.13
N TYR A 197 0.08 6.89 -6.02
CA TYR A 197 -0.21 5.51 -6.34
C TYR A 197 -0.24 5.30 -7.85
N ASN A 198 0.09 4.09 -8.26
CA ASN A 198 -0.14 3.59 -9.60
C ASN A 198 -0.65 2.15 -9.46
N ILE A 199 -1.90 1.92 -9.87
CA ILE A 199 -2.58 0.65 -9.68
C ILE A 199 -3.15 0.16 -11.01
N ALA A 200 -3.19 -1.15 -11.20
CA ALA A 200 -3.88 -1.78 -12.31
C ALA A 200 -5.29 -2.14 -11.87
N VAL A 201 -6.31 -1.47 -12.42
CA VAL A 201 -7.71 -1.72 -12.09
C VAL A 201 -8.34 -2.60 -13.15
N ARG A 202 -9.00 -3.67 -12.74
CA ARG A 202 -9.63 -4.62 -13.66
C ARG A 202 -10.80 -3.96 -14.38
N VAL A 203 -10.91 -4.20 -15.68
CA VAL A 203 -12.07 -3.78 -16.48
C VAL A 203 -13.21 -4.80 -16.34
N ASP A 204 -14.46 -4.33 -16.47
CA ASP A 204 -15.61 -5.24 -16.53
C ASP A 204 -15.73 -5.81 -17.94
N GLU A 205 -15.55 -7.12 -18.05
CA GLU A 205 -15.56 -7.86 -19.32
C GLU A 205 -16.97 -8.34 -19.71
N ASN A 206 -18.00 -8.00 -18.93
CA ASN A 206 -19.37 -8.45 -19.20
C ASN A 206 -19.96 -7.76 -20.43
N ARG A 207 -20.38 -8.58 -21.41
CA ARG A 207 -20.94 -8.13 -22.70
C ARG A 207 -22.45 -8.32 -22.80
N LYS A 208 -23.12 -8.75 -21.71
CA LYS A 208 -24.56 -8.98 -21.70
C LYS A 208 -25.31 -7.67 -21.98
N GLY A 209 -26.29 -7.73 -22.89
CA GLY A 209 -27.08 -6.57 -23.31
C GLY A 209 -26.55 -5.85 -24.55
N LEU A 210 -25.35 -6.19 -25.04
CA LEU A 210 -24.81 -5.65 -26.28
C LEU A 210 -25.28 -6.44 -27.51
N SER A 211 -25.46 -5.75 -28.64
CA SER A 211 -25.64 -6.40 -29.95
C SER A 211 -24.37 -7.18 -30.34
N LYS A 212 -24.46 -8.07 -31.33
CA LYS A 212 -23.28 -8.85 -31.77
C LYS A 212 -22.11 -7.95 -32.19
N ALA A 213 -22.38 -6.93 -33.00
CA ALA A 213 -21.36 -5.98 -33.45
C ALA A 213 -20.76 -5.20 -32.28
N ALA A 214 -21.59 -4.66 -31.37
CA ALA A 214 -21.11 -3.94 -30.19
C ALA A 214 -20.30 -4.85 -29.24
N SER A 215 -20.72 -6.11 -29.09
CA SER A 215 -20.02 -7.12 -28.28
C SER A 215 -18.63 -7.47 -28.83
N ASP A 216 -18.47 -7.49 -30.16
CA ASP A 216 -17.17 -7.71 -30.80
C ASP A 216 -16.25 -6.51 -30.62
N SER A 217 -16.74 -5.30 -30.87
CA SER A 217 -15.99 -4.06 -30.62
C SER A 217 -15.62 -3.89 -29.14
N PHE A 218 -16.52 -4.23 -28.21
CA PHE A 218 -16.23 -4.21 -26.78
C PHE A 218 -15.13 -5.21 -26.41
N LYS A 219 -15.16 -6.42 -26.99
CA LYS A 219 -14.12 -7.44 -26.81
C LYS A 219 -12.77 -6.96 -27.36
N GLU A 220 -12.78 -6.22 -28.46
CA GLU A 220 -11.55 -5.65 -29.00
C GLU A 220 -10.97 -4.56 -28.11
N ALA A 221 -11.81 -3.66 -27.60
CA ALA A 221 -11.39 -2.67 -26.60
C ALA A 221 -10.77 -3.32 -25.36
N ILE A 222 -11.32 -4.43 -24.86
CA ILE A 222 -10.74 -5.21 -23.76
C ILE A 222 -9.31 -5.64 -24.10
N ARG A 223 -9.04 -6.15 -25.30
CA ARG A 223 -7.68 -6.58 -25.70
C ARG A 223 -6.71 -5.41 -25.79
N LEU A 224 -7.19 -4.27 -26.28
CA LEU A 224 -6.39 -3.05 -26.40
C LEU A 224 -5.89 -2.58 -25.04
N THR A 225 -6.54 -2.90 -23.92
CA THR A 225 -6.05 -2.52 -22.57
C THR A 225 -4.61 -2.99 -22.29
N LYS A 226 -4.15 -4.07 -22.92
CA LYS A 226 -2.78 -4.59 -22.78
C LYS A 226 -1.71 -3.75 -23.47
N THR A 227 -2.06 -3.14 -24.59
CA THR A 227 -1.09 -2.56 -25.54
C THR A 227 -1.31 -1.08 -25.77
N ASP A 228 -2.57 -0.66 -25.77
CA ASP A 228 -3.01 0.71 -26.02
C ASP A 228 -4.28 1.03 -25.20
N PRO A 229 -4.12 1.36 -23.90
CA PRO A 229 -5.22 1.80 -23.05
C PRO A 229 -6.01 2.99 -23.62
N ALA A 230 -5.35 3.89 -24.35
CA ALA A 230 -6.00 5.04 -24.96
C ALA A 230 -6.94 4.60 -26.09
N ALA A 231 -6.49 3.69 -26.97
CA ALA A 231 -7.33 3.12 -28.02
C ALA A 231 -8.48 2.26 -27.45
N ALA A 232 -8.27 1.57 -26.33
CA ALA A 232 -9.35 0.89 -25.62
C ALA A 232 -10.45 1.88 -25.20
N CYS A 233 -10.05 2.99 -24.58
CA CYS A 233 -10.96 4.04 -24.15
C CYS A 233 -11.69 4.73 -25.30
N SER A 234 -11.02 5.04 -26.42
CA SER A 234 -11.69 5.58 -27.59
C SER A 234 -12.69 4.60 -28.21
N THR A 235 -12.36 3.31 -28.20
CA THR A 235 -13.23 2.25 -28.74
C THR A 235 -14.50 2.10 -27.88
N TRP A 236 -14.39 2.11 -26.55
CA TRP A 236 -15.56 2.11 -25.67
C TRP A 236 -16.39 3.38 -25.79
N ALA A 237 -15.76 4.55 -25.91
CA ALA A 237 -16.48 5.81 -26.09
C ALA A 237 -17.32 5.79 -27.37
N ALA A 238 -16.81 5.25 -28.47
CA ALA A 238 -17.55 5.13 -29.73
C ALA A 238 -18.82 4.24 -29.62
N LEU A 239 -18.83 3.25 -28.72
CA LEU A 239 -20.00 2.39 -28.50
C LEU A 239 -21.21 3.14 -27.95
N THR A 240 -20.99 4.25 -27.24
CA THR A 240 -22.08 5.07 -26.68
C THR A 240 -22.95 5.74 -27.75
N GLN A 241 -22.45 5.87 -28.98
CA GLN A 241 -23.19 6.44 -30.10
C GLN A 241 -24.15 5.44 -30.75
N ALA A 242 -23.88 4.14 -30.58
CA ALA A 242 -24.59 3.07 -31.27
C ALA A 242 -25.66 2.38 -30.40
N ALA A 243 -25.57 2.50 -29.08
CA ALA A 243 -26.50 1.89 -28.13
C ALA A 243 -26.44 2.54 -26.75
N GLU A 244 -27.51 2.37 -25.98
CA GLU A 244 -27.52 2.68 -24.54
C GLU A 244 -26.41 1.90 -23.83
N PRO A 245 -25.64 2.54 -22.93
CA PRO A 245 -24.53 1.88 -22.28
C PRO A 245 -25.00 0.80 -21.31
N THR A 246 -24.34 -0.36 -21.34
CA THR A 246 -24.50 -1.39 -20.32
C THR A 246 -23.75 -1.02 -19.05
N ALA A 247 -24.06 -1.68 -17.93
CA ALA A 247 -23.39 -1.44 -16.66
C ALA A 247 -21.85 -1.63 -16.74
N ALA A 248 -21.40 -2.61 -17.52
CA ALA A 248 -19.97 -2.87 -17.76
C ALA A 248 -19.31 -1.79 -18.63
N LEU A 249 -20.00 -1.33 -19.68
CA LEU A 249 -19.52 -0.23 -20.51
C LEU A 249 -19.40 1.07 -19.72
N ALA A 250 -20.43 1.41 -18.93
CA ALA A 250 -20.39 2.57 -18.04
C ALA A 250 -19.22 2.48 -17.04
N PHE A 251 -18.99 1.34 -16.42
CA PHE A 251 -17.86 1.16 -15.50
C PHE A 251 -16.50 1.37 -16.20
N ASN A 252 -16.29 0.79 -17.37
CA ASN A 252 -15.04 0.95 -18.13
C ASN A 252 -14.82 2.39 -18.61
N LEU A 253 -15.89 3.09 -18.98
CA LEU A 253 -15.83 4.52 -19.29
C LEU A 253 -15.46 5.37 -18.07
N GLY A 254 -15.91 4.98 -16.88
CA GLY A 254 -15.48 5.60 -15.62
C GLY A 254 -13.98 5.46 -15.38
N LEU A 255 -13.42 4.26 -15.60
CA LEU A 255 -11.97 4.03 -15.53
C LEU A 255 -11.20 4.86 -16.55
N CYS A 256 -11.71 4.96 -17.78
CA CYS A 256 -11.11 5.76 -18.83
C CYS A 256 -11.09 7.25 -18.51
N ALA A 257 -12.21 7.79 -18.02
CA ALA A 257 -12.30 9.18 -17.60
C ALA A 257 -11.35 9.45 -16.42
N GLU A 258 -11.27 8.54 -15.45
CA GLU A 258 -10.34 8.67 -14.34
C GLU A 258 -8.87 8.66 -14.79
N MET A 259 -8.49 7.72 -15.65
CA MET A 259 -7.14 7.64 -16.22
C MET A 259 -6.74 8.96 -16.91
N ASN A 260 -7.69 9.60 -17.57
CA ASN A 260 -7.53 10.89 -18.25
C ASN A 260 -7.68 12.10 -17.31
N ARG A 261 -7.92 11.88 -16.02
CA ARG A 261 -8.17 12.91 -14.99
C ARG A 261 -9.41 13.78 -15.23
N ASP A 262 -10.36 13.27 -16.01
CA ASP A 262 -11.71 13.84 -16.11
C ASP A 262 -12.57 13.28 -14.96
N PHE A 263 -12.37 13.84 -13.77
CA PHE A 263 -12.96 13.32 -12.53
C PHE A 263 -14.49 13.48 -12.48
N ASP A 264 -15.03 14.46 -13.19
CA ASP A 264 -16.46 14.71 -13.24
C ASP A 264 -17.11 13.62 -14.11
N ALA A 265 -16.60 13.41 -15.33
CA ALA A 265 -17.06 12.32 -16.18
C ALA A 265 -16.85 10.93 -15.53
N ALA A 266 -15.73 10.73 -14.81
CA ALA A 266 -15.48 9.48 -14.10
C ALA A 266 -16.55 9.19 -13.05
N THR A 267 -16.93 10.21 -12.27
CA THR A 267 -17.98 10.11 -11.26
C THR A 267 -19.32 9.77 -11.91
N ASP A 268 -19.70 10.50 -12.96
CA ASP A 268 -20.96 10.29 -13.67
C ASP A 268 -21.08 8.87 -14.24
N TRP A 269 -19.99 8.35 -14.82
CA TRP A 269 -19.95 7.00 -15.38
C TRP A 269 -20.02 5.91 -14.32
N TYR A 270 -19.32 6.09 -13.20
CA TYR A 270 -19.39 5.16 -12.07
C TYR A 270 -20.79 5.11 -11.47
N GLU A 271 -21.44 6.26 -11.26
CA GLU A 271 -22.82 6.30 -10.79
C GLU A 271 -23.80 5.71 -11.81
N GLN A 272 -23.58 5.95 -13.11
CA GLN A 272 -24.38 5.35 -14.17
C GLN A 272 -24.28 3.82 -14.12
N ALA A 273 -23.08 3.26 -13.91
CA ALA A 273 -22.90 1.83 -13.75
C ALA A 273 -23.68 1.27 -12.54
N GLN A 274 -23.75 2.01 -11.43
CA GLN A 274 -24.57 1.64 -10.27
C GLN A 274 -26.06 1.68 -10.59
N ARG A 275 -26.55 2.75 -11.25
CA ARG A 275 -27.95 2.87 -11.67
C ARG A 275 -28.38 1.74 -12.61
N LEU A 276 -27.46 1.26 -13.45
CA LEU A 276 -27.65 0.11 -14.34
C LEU A 276 -27.52 -1.25 -13.62
N GLY A 277 -27.36 -1.26 -12.29
CA GLY A 277 -27.38 -2.47 -11.48
C GLY A 277 -26.05 -3.24 -11.44
N SER A 278 -24.92 -2.58 -11.74
CA SER A 278 -23.60 -3.21 -11.58
C SER A 278 -23.39 -3.66 -10.13
N LYS A 279 -22.89 -4.88 -9.96
CA LYS A 279 -22.43 -5.42 -8.67
C LYS A 279 -20.92 -5.32 -8.50
N ASN A 280 -20.24 -4.61 -9.40
CA ASN A 280 -18.80 -4.45 -9.32
C ASN A 280 -18.43 -3.58 -8.11
N ARG A 281 -17.71 -4.17 -7.14
CA ARG A 281 -17.28 -3.49 -5.92
C ARG A 281 -16.29 -2.37 -6.21
N ASP A 282 -15.55 -2.49 -7.30
CA ASP A 282 -14.51 -1.54 -7.73
C ASP A 282 -15.11 -0.17 -8.10
N ILE A 283 -16.44 -0.06 -8.29
CA ILE A 283 -17.09 1.23 -8.48
C ILE A 283 -16.94 2.13 -7.25
N GLY A 284 -17.18 1.58 -6.05
CA GLY A 284 -17.04 2.35 -4.81
C GLY A 284 -15.59 2.74 -4.53
N GLU A 285 -14.66 1.86 -4.88
CA GLU A 285 -13.21 2.13 -4.80
C GLU A 285 -12.80 3.22 -5.80
N GLY A 286 -13.32 3.18 -7.03
CA GLY A 286 -13.13 4.20 -8.05
C GLY A 286 -13.62 5.58 -7.62
N LEU A 287 -14.85 5.68 -7.12
CA LEU A 287 -15.40 6.93 -6.59
C LEU A 287 -14.57 7.49 -5.43
N THR A 288 -14.11 6.62 -4.52
CA THR A 288 -13.23 7.02 -3.40
C THR A 288 -11.90 7.54 -3.90
N ARG A 289 -11.30 6.86 -4.88
CA ARG A 289 -10.01 7.21 -5.47
C ARG A 289 -10.07 8.53 -6.23
N VAL A 290 -11.11 8.74 -7.05
CA VAL A 290 -11.39 10.01 -7.73
C VAL A 290 -11.53 11.16 -6.73
N ALA A 291 -12.30 10.96 -5.65
CA ALA A 291 -12.49 11.98 -4.63
C ALA A 291 -11.19 12.31 -3.88
N SER A 292 -10.41 11.30 -3.50
CA SER A 292 -9.10 11.49 -2.87
C SER A 292 -8.14 12.24 -3.78
N HIS A 293 -8.04 11.85 -5.05
CA HIS A 293 -7.13 12.50 -5.98
C HIS A 293 -7.51 13.95 -6.26
N ARG A 294 -8.81 14.24 -6.41
CA ARG A 294 -9.33 15.61 -6.55
C ARG A 294 -8.96 16.47 -5.32
N ARG A 295 -9.08 15.93 -4.10
CA ARG A 295 -8.63 16.62 -2.88
C ARG A 295 -7.12 16.89 -2.89
N ALA A 296 -6.31 15.88 -3.19
CA ALA A 296 -4.85 16.04 -3.24
C ALA A 296 -4.41 17.15 -4.21
N LEU A 297 -5.05 17.24 -5.38
CA LEU A 297 -4.80 18.31 -6.35
C LEU A 297 -5.28 19.68 -5.86
N GLY A 298 -6.44 19.75 -5.21
CA GLY A 298 -6.97 20.98 -4.62
C GLY A 298 -6.08 21.52 -3.49
N ASP A 299 -5.65 20.64 -2.60
CA ASP A 299 -4.68 20.92 -1.53
C ASP A 299 -3.38 21.45 -2.09
N TRP A 300 -2.86 20.79 -3.13
CA TRP A 300 -1.66 21.24 -3.82
C TRP A 300 -1.83 22.62 -4.48
N ALA A 301 -2.97 22.89 -5.12
CA ALA A 301 -3.26 24.19 -5.71
C ALA A 301 -3.36 25.30 -4.65
N ALA A 302 -3.88 25.01 -3.45
CA ALA A 302 -3.83 25.93 -2.31
C ALA A 302 -2.39 26.18 -1.84
N ARG A 303 -1.59 25.11 -1.71
CA ARG A 303 -0.19 25.20 -1.29
C ARG A 303 0.68 25.98 -2.27
N LYS A 304 0.52 25.79 -3.58
CA LYS A 304 1.24 26.56 -4.61
C LYS A 304 1.04 28.07 -4.48
N ARG A 305 -0.19 28.49 -4.16
CA ARG A 305 -0.51 29.90 -3.91
C ARG A 305 0.27 30.46 -2.72
N LEU A 306 0.42 29.69 -1.63
CA LEU A 306 1.22 30.08 -0.46
C LEU A 306 2.72 30.16 -0.77
N MET A 307 3.22 29.29 -1.67
CA MET A 307 4.63 29.30 -2.09
C MET A 307 4.94 30.39 -3.12
N GLY A 308 3.94 31.09 -3.66
CA GLY A 308 4.13 32.03 -4.77
C GLY A 308 4.50 31.36 -6.11
N VAL A 309 4.24 30.05 -6.25
CA VAL A 309 4.50 29.27 -7.47
C VAL A 309 3.24 29.26 -8.32
N LYS A 310 3.36 29.59 -9.62
CA LYS A 310 2.23 29.54 -10.58
C LYS A 310 1.93 28.10 -10.97
#